data_AF-A0A9P8N0J6-F1
#
_entry.id   AF-A0A9P8N0J6-F1
#
_cell.length_a   1.000
_cell.length_b   1.000
_cell.length_c   1.000
_cell.angle_alpha   90.00
_cell.angle_beta   90.00
_cell.angle_gamma   90.00
#
_symmetry.space_group_name_H-M   'P 1'
#
loop_
_entity.id
_entity.type
_entity.pdbx_description
1 polymer ?
#
loop_
_entity_poly.entity_id
_entity_poly.type
_entity_poly.pdbx_seq_one_letter_code
_entity_poly.pdbx_strand_id
1 'polypeptide(L)'
;MGVSSRPVGHTERPGRSSRAPQNDTPYYTYAGSAGKNPEQNIQVISPGSPTDEFVASLNEQNVIVLSGTPSPTASLDDWDETKKWFQKLDPEANCSLKVNKSTQNFFKSFEFEFLQPWSLTFSSASDVLLFTFGAPAVVGGETGSRMQPLGIDGDREMLTCGLDFVHTEEITGTKLKDLFTYADVAGMSVYVPSAMLDLAVTLTNKRNALWFVPVSDKRVNIRLQFQMPIFDPLQNLLADCLKGLTLKATDVIFRKQTLINCSVKADNQEVSMVAGVEFSPSTINFTFLFISSNPLTGILKWLSSLIGDETLEDIVKSILNKENDTKVLPDFTLRGLTIELSALKDPTTPRLSSFAFDIEVSANLGIGSSKNPVIFLVSYNRNSFSGGLGTLAG
;
A
#
# COMPACT_ATOMS: atom_id res chain seq x y z
N MET A 1 -50.92 10.45 -21.17
CA MET A 1 -50.80 11.62 -20.28
C MET A 1 -49.39 11.57 -19.72
N GLY A 2 -48.38 12.34 -20.14
CA GLY A 2 -48.32 13.74 -20.58
C GLY A 2 -47.47 14.51 -19.56
N VAL A 3 -46.47 15.29 -20.06
CA VAL A 3 -45.53 16.20 -19.33
C VAL A 3 -44.23 15.52 -18.84
N SER A 4 -43.05 15.60 -19.49
CA SER A 4 -42.17 16.72 -19.93
C SER A 4 -41.51 17.50 -18.78
N SER A 5 -40.19 17.35 -18.60
CA SER A 5 -39.20 18.43 -18.78
C SER A 5 -37.80 18.03 -18.27
N ARG A 6 -36.81 18.05 -19.18
CA ARG A 6 -35.37 18.19 -18.86
C ARG A 6 -35.12 19.54 -18.17
N PRO A 7 -34.02 19.64 -17.41
CA PRO A 7 -33.13 20.78 -17.56
C PRO A 7 -31.75 20.32 -18.02
N VAL A 8 -31.31 20.90 -19.14
CA VAL A 8 -29.91 20.93 -19.55
C VAL A 8 -29.26 22.04 -18.74
N GLY A 9 -28.49 21.67 -17.72
CA GLY A 9 -27.56 22.57 -17.05
C GLY A 9 -26.18 22.38 -17.66
N HIS A 10 -25.81 23.23 -18.63
CA HIS A 10 -24.42 23.38 -19.03
C HIS A 10 -23.70 24.15 -17.92
N THR A 11 -22.92 23.45 -17.11
CA THR A 11 -21.93 24.07 -16.24
C THR A 11 -20.72 24.41 -17.09
N GLU A 12 -20.46 25.70 -17.31
CA GLU A 12 -19.23 26.19 -17.92
C GLU A 12 -18.04 25.75 -17.05
N ARG A 13 -17.20 24.85 -17.59
CA ARG A 13 -15.89 24.50 -17.00
C ARG A 13 -14.97 25.72 -17.08
N PRO A 14 -14.37 26.18 -15.98
CA PRO A 14 -13.41 27.28 -16.02
C PRO A 14 -12.09 26.80 -16.65
N GLY A 15 -11.63 27.53 -17.67
CA GLY A 15 -10.21 27.72 -17.98
C GLY A 15 -9.45 26.53 -18.59
N ARG A 16 -9.87 26.03 -19.76
CA ARG A 16 -8.93 25.28 -20.62
C ARG A 16 -7.90 26.27 -21.16
N SER A 17 -6.69 26.22 -20.59
CA SER A 17 -5.52 27.00 -21.03
C SER A 17 -5.40 26.96 -22.57
N SER A 18 -5.36 28.14 -23.19
CA SER A 18 -5.17 28.32 -24.61
C SER A 18 -3.87 27.64 -25.05
N ARG A 19 -3.97 26.52 -25.76
CA ARG A 19 -2.84 25.83 -26.40
C ARG A 19 -2.11 26.82 -27.31
N ALA A 20 -0.87 27.16 -26.96
CA ALA A 20 0.07 27.77 -27.89
C ALA A 20 0.25 26.84 -29.11
N PRO A 21 0.52 27.37 -30.31
CA PRO A 21 0.71 26.56 -31.51
C PRO A 21 1.86 25.58 -31.27
N GLN A 22 1.54 24.28 -31.21
CA GLN A 22 2.53 23.23 -31.15
C GLN A 22 3.17 23.15 -32.54
N ASN A 23 4.49 23.34 -32.63
CA ASN A 23 5.22 22.81 -33.77
C ASN A 23 5.01 21.30 -33.75
N ASP A 24 4.43 20.72 -34.80
CA ASP A 24 4.13 19.28 -34.95
C ASP A 24 5.39 18.37 -34.97
N THR A 25 6.56 18.90 -34.61
CA THR A 25 7.81 18.15 -34.60
C THR A 25 8.03 17.55 -33.21
N PRO A 26 8.11 16.21 -33.08
CA PRO A 26 8.42 15.58 -31.81
C PRO A 26 9.77 16.03 -31.25
N TYR A 27 9.85 16.02 -29.93
CA TYR A 27 11.05 16.34 -29.17
C TYR A 27 11.55 15.09 -28.45
N TYR A 28 12.82 14.77 -28.59
CA TYR A 28 13.41 13.54 -28.07
C TYR A 28 14.30 13.84 -26.88
N THR A 29 14.16 13.09 -25.81
CA THR A 29 15.09 13.12 -24.67
C THR A 29 15.75 11.77 -24.52
N TYR A 30 17.02 11.68 -24.88
CA TYR A 30 17.80 10.45 -24.81
C TYR A 30 18.61 10.36 -23.53
N ALA A 31 18.77 9.15 -23.01
CA ALA A 31 19.88 8.85 -22.11
C ALA A 31 21.22 9.04 -22.85
N GLY A 32 22.26 9.42 -22.13
CA GLY A 32 23.64 9.52 -22.60
C GLY A 32 24.17 8.21 -23.19
N SER A 33 23.69 7.06 -22.72
CA SER A 33 24.02 5.75 -23.28
C SER A 33 23.48 5.53 -24.71
N ALA A 34 22.56 6.36 -25.20
CA ALA A 34 21.99 6.24 -26.55
C ALA A 34 22.95 6.69 -27.67
N GLY A 35 24.08 7.33 -27.32
CA GLY A 35 25.07 7.79 -28.30
C GLY A 35 24.58 8.89 -29.25
N LYS A 36 23.57 9.68 -28.83
CA LYS A 36 23.05 10.83 -29.58
C LYS A 36 23.77 12.12 -29.21
N ASN A 37 23.78 13.08 -30.13
CA ASN A 37 24.28 14.43 -29.88
C ASN A 37 23.10 15.39 -29.61
N PRO A 38 23.25 16.40 -28.73
CA PRO A 38 22.22 17.42 -28.54
C PRO A 38 21.96 18.22 -29.82
N GLU A 39 20.69 18.42 -30.17
CA GLU A 39 20.23 19.19 -31.34
C GLU A 39 18.97 19.99 -30.98
N GLN A 40 18.38 20.73 -31.94
CA GLN A 40 17.24 21.62 -31.67
C GLN A 40 16.02 20.89 -31.05
N ASN A 41 15.77 19.65 -31.47
CA ASN A 41 14.69 18.81 -30.96
C ASN A 41 15.20 17.56 -30.20
N ILE A 42 16.49 17.56 -29.82
CA ILE A 42 17.13 16.44 -29.14
C ILE A 42 17.81 16.95 -27.87
N GLN A 43 17.30 16.52 -26.72
CA GLN A 43 18.01 16.60 -25.44
C GLN A 43 18.75 15.30 -25.17
N VAL A 44 19.97 15.40 -24.67
CA VAL A 44 20.72 14.26 -24.11
C VAL A 44 20.92 14.49 -22.62
N ILE A 45 20.56 13.51 -21.79
CA ILE A 45 20.70 13.58 -20.34
C ILE A 45 22.17 13.35 -19.98
N SER A 46 22.64 14.00 -18.91
CA SER A 46 24.01 13.82 -18.43
C SER A 46 24.28 12.36 -18.05
N PRO A 47 25.27 11.69 -18.69
CA PRO A 47 25.55 10.28 -18.45
C PRO A 47 25.79 9.94 -16.97
N GLY A 48 25.25 8.81 -16.51
CA GLY A 48 25.45 8.28 -15.15
C GLY A 48 24.67 8.99 -14.04
N SER A 49 23.85 9.98 -14.40
CA SER A 49 22.88 10.55 -13.45
C SER A 49 21.74 9.53 -13.17
N PRO A 50 21.06 9.61 -12.01
CA PRO A 50 19.91 8.73 -11.73
C PRO A 50 18.82 8.79 -12.81
N THR A 51 18.61 9.98 -13.39
CA THR A 51 17.66 10.19 -14.48
C THR A 51 18.11 9.55 -15.78
N ASP A 52 19.41 9.60 -16.08
CA ASP A 52 19.99 8.98 -17.26
C ASP A 52 19.76 7.47 -17.27
N GLU A 53 20.09 6.81 -16.16
CA GLU A 53 19.95 5.36 -16.02
C GLU A 53 18.49 4.93 -16.02
N PHE A 54 17.61 5.70 -15.37
CA PHE A 54 16.18 5.45 -15.46
C PHE A 54 15.67 5.56 -16.91
N VAL A 55 16.04 6.59 -17.67
CA VAL A 55 15.62 6.73 -19.08
C VAL A 55 16.20 5.62 -19.96
N ALA A 56 17.44 5.20 -19.70
CA ALA A 56 18.05 4.06 -20.38
C ALA A 56 17.30 2.74 -20.12
N SER A 57 16.54 2.65 -19.02
CA SER A 57 15.75 1.46 -18.70
C SER A 57 14.35 1.44 -19.37
N LEU A 58 13.86 2.56 -19.91
CA LEU A 58 12.48 2.69 -20.38
C LEU A 58 12.17 1.85 -21.63
N ASN A 59 13.12 1.79 -22.57
CA ASN A 59 13.00 1.11 -23.85
C ASN A 59 14.38 0.89 -24.47
N GLU A 60 14.46 0.02 -25.49
CA GLU A 60 15.70 -0.34 -26.17
C GLU A 60 16.42 0.83 -26.86
N GLN A 61 15.68 1.91 -27.19
CA GLN A 61 16.23 3.11 -27.82
C GLN A 61 16.68 4.16 -26.80
N ASN A 62 16.54 3.90 -25.51
CA ASN A 62 16.94 4.76 -24.39
C ASN A 62 16.41 6.20 -24.54
N VAL A 63 15.13 6.34 -24.92
CA VAL A 63 14.54 7.65 -25.29
C VAL A 63 13.14 7.87 -24.72
N ILE A 64 12.84 9.11 -24.36
CA ILE A 64 11.47 9.61 -24.17
C ILE A 64 11.12 10.47 -25.39
N VAL A 65 9.98 10.20 -26.02
CA VAL A 65 9.44 10.98 -27.15
C VAL A 65 8.32 11.87 -26.64
N LEU A 66 8.50 13.17 -26.77
CA LEU A 66 7.52 14.18 -26.41
C LEU A 66 6.85 14.72 -27.68
N SER A 67 5.55 15.02 -27.59
CA SER A 67 4.74 15.63 -28.66
C SER A 67 5.23 17.02 -29.13
N GLY A 68 6.20 17.61 -28.44
CA GLY A 68 6.80 18.90 -28.78
C GLY A 68 7.80 19.35 -27.72
N THR A 69 8.46 20.49 -27.96
CA THR A 69 9.46 21.04 -27.04
C THR A 69 8.82 21.43 -25.70
N PRO A 70 9.34 20.93 -24.55
CA PRO A 70 8.72 21.20 -23.25
C PRO A 70 8.86 22.67 -22.81
N SER A 71 7.74 23.27 -22.38
CA SER A 71 7.72 24.67 -21.91
C SER A 71 6.57 25.01 -20.95
N PRO A 72 6.67 24.70 -19.64
CA PRO A 72 7.63 23.80 -19.01
C PRO A 72 7.19 22.33 -19.09
N THR A 73 5.96 22.05 -19.51
CA THR A 73 5.40 20.71 -19.63
C THR A 73 5.30 20.32 -21.09
N ALA A 74 5.46 19.03 -21.39
CA ALA A 74 5.06 18.43 -22.66
C ALA A 74 4.45 17.05 -22.41
N SER A 75 3.44 16.71 -23.19
CA SER A 75 2.87 15.36 -23.21
C SER A 75 3.79 14.42 -23.98
N LEU A 76 3.84 13.16 -23.54
CA LEU A 76 4.47 12.10 -24.33
C LEU A 76 3.72 11.95 -25.66
N ASP A 77 4.49 11.73 -26.71
CA ASP A 77 3.99 11.49 -28.05
C ASP A 77 3.26 10.14 -28.15
N ASP A 78 2.36 9.98 -29.12
CA ASP A 78 1.64 8.72 -29.34
C ASP A 78 2.56 7.57 -29.76
N TRP A 79 3.77 7.87 -30.24
CA TRP A 79 4.76 6.85 -30.57
C TRP A 79 5.61 6.40 -29.38
N ASP A 80 5.60 7.14 -28.26
CA ASP A 80 6.38 6.81 -27.07
C ASP A 80 5.96 5.46 -26.46
N GLU A 81 6.92 4.59 -26.21
CA GLU A 81 6.64 3.25 -25.68
C GLU A 81 6.10 3.25 -24.26
N THR A 82 6.50 4.23 -23.44
CA THR A 82 6.01 4.38 -22.07
C THR A 82 4.53 4.75 -22.11
N LYS A 83 4.16 5.74 -22.93
CA LYS A 83 2.74 6.12 -23.11
C LYS A 83 1.91 4.95 -23.60
N LYS A 84 2.35 4.25 -24.65
CA LYS A 84 1.67 3.05 -25.17
C LYS A 84 1.50 1.98 -24.11
N TRP A 85 2.47 1.83 -23.20
CA TRP A 85 2.38 0.87 -22.11
C TRP A 85 1.29 1.26 -21.11
N PHE A 86 1.27 2.51 -20.64
CA PHE A 86 0.19 3.01 -19.77
C PHE A 86 -1.18 2.93 -20.45
N GLN A 87 -1.24 3.12 -21.77
CA GLN A 87 -2.47 2.96 -22.56
C GLN A 87 -3.01 1.52 -22.62
N LYS A 88 -2.20 0.50 -22.27
CA LYS A 88 -2.71 -0.87 -22.10
C LYS A 88 -3.45 -1.06 -20.78
N LEU A 89 -3.13 -0.25 -19.77
CA LEU A 89 -3.81 -0.26 -18.47
C LEU A 89 -5.10 0.55 -18.54
N ASP A 90 -5.05 1.69 -19.24
CA ASP A 90 -6.19 2.55 -19.51
C ASP A 90 -6.02 3.18 -20.89
N PRO A 91 -6.88 2.83 -21.89
CA PRO A 91 -6.77 3.33 -23.26
C PRO A 91 -6.71 4.86 -23.38
N GLU A 92 -7.25 5.60 -22.41
CA GLU A 92 -7.27 7.06 -22.41
C GLU A 92 -6.16 7.68 -21.55
N ALA A 93 -5.22 6.86 -21.05
CA ALA A 93 -4.13 7.34 -20.21
C ALA A 93 -3.28 8.39 -20.94
N ASN A 94 -3.00 9.49 -20.23
CA ASN A 94 -2.06 10.52 -20.66
C ASN A 94 -0.81 10.48 -19.80
N CYS A 95 0.33 10.70 -20.44
CA CYS A 95 1.61 10.80 -19.76
C CYS A 95 2.21 12.16 -20.12
N SER A 96 2.74 12.87 -19.14
CA SER A 96 3.43 14.14 -19.37
C SER A 96 4.67 14.28 -18.50
N LEU A 97 5.53 15.20 -18.92
CA LEU A 97 6.80 15.48 -18.27
C LEU A 97 6.93 16.98 -18.09
N LYS A 98 7.35 17.38 -16.89
CA LYS A 98 7.72 18.76 -16.57
C LYS A 98 9.24 18.88 -16.50
N VAL A 99 9.80 19.87 -17.18
CA VAL A 99 11.26 20.10 -17.23
C VAL A 99 11.65 21.36 -16.45
N ASN A 100 12.91 21.41 -16.02
CA ASN A 100 13.56 22.60 -15.50
C ASN A 100 14.66 23.06 -16.45
N LYS A 101 14.42 24.17 -17.17
CA LYS A 101 15.34 24.67 -18.21
C LYS A 101 16.69 25.15 -17.68
N SER A 102 16.85 25.33 -16.36
CA SER A 102 18.01 26.00 -15.75
C SER A 102 18.91 25.10 -14.90
N THR A 103 18.68 23.78 -14.84
CA THR A 103 19.42 22.89 -13.93
C THR A 103 19.99 21.65 -14.61
N GLN A 104 21.07 21.09 -14.04
CA GLN A 104 21.63 19.78 -14.42
C GLN A 104 20.58 18.65 -14.34
N ASN A 105 19.58 18.80 -13.46
CA ASN A 105 18.40 17.95 -13.42
C ASN A 105 17.37 18.47 -14.43
N PHE A 106 17.43 17.95 -15.66
CA PHE A 106 16.56 18.40 -16.74
C PHE A 106 15.08 18.14 -16.44
N PHE A 107 14.74 17.03 -15.80
CA PHE A 107 13.37 16.73 -15.40
C PHE A 107 13.05 17.28 -14.01
N LYS A 108 11.81 17.75 -13.86
CA LYS A 108 11.22 18.23 -12.60
C LYS A 108 10.18 17.27 -12.03
N SER A 109 9.38 16.63 -12.88
CA SER A 109 8.41 15.59 -12.48
C SER A 109 7.88 14.84 -13.68
N PHE A 110 7.49 13.59 -13.45
CA PHE A 110 6.64 12.80 -14.34
C PHE A 110 5.19 12.87 -13.86
N GLU A 111 4.24 12.81 -14.79
CA GLU A 111 2.81 12.82 -14.49
C GLU A 111 2.09 11.78 -15.35
N PHE A 112 1.25 10.97 -14.71
CA PHE A 112 0.43 9.93 -15.32
C PHE A 112 -1.03 10.16 -14.95
N GLU A 113 -1.85 10.41 -15.95
CA GLU A 113 -3.29 10.59 -15.82
C GLU A 113 -3.99 9.33 -16.32
N PHE A 114 -4.82 8.74 -15.48
CA PHE A 114 -5.79 7.70 -15.81
C PHE A 114 -7.18 8.32 -15.79
N LEU A 115 -8.07 7.88 -16.69
CA LEU A 115 -9.46 8.27 -16.76
C LEU A 115 -10.42 7.13 -16.41
N GLN A 116 -9.93 5.87 -16.37
CA GLN A 116 -10.73 4.70 -16.04
C GLN A 116 -10.13 3.88 -14.89
N PRO A 117 -10.97 3.33 -13.99
CA PRO A 117 -12.41 3.62 -13.84
C PRO A 117 -12.68 4.99 -13.20
N TRP A 118 -11.63 5.67 -12.74
CA TRP A 118 -11.68 6.99 -12.13
C TRP A 118 -10.63 7.89 -12.76
N SER A 119 -10.90 9.20 -12.75
CA SER A 119 -9.90 10.20 -13.11
C SER A 119 -8.87 10.33 -11.99
N LEU A 120 -7.66 9.80 -12.20
CA LEU A 120 -6.56 9.78 -11.25
C LEU A 120 -5.31 10.39 -11.86
N THR A 121 -4.68 11.33 -11.16
CA THR A 121 -3.41 11.92 -11.60
C THR A 121 -2.30 11.56 -10.63
N PHE A 122 -1.33 10.76 -11.07
CA PHE A 122 -0.13 10.45 -10.29
C PHE A 122 1.03 11.33 -10.73
N SER A 123 1.73 11.92 -9.76
CA SER A 123 2.84 12.83 -10.02
C SER A 123 4.06 12.49 -9.18
N SER A 124 5.24 12.62 -9.79
CA SER A 124 6.52 12.47 -9.11
C SER A 124 7.08 13.82 -8.61
N ALA A 125 6.24 14.86 -8.61
CA ALA A 125 6.58 16.17 -8.06
C ALA A 125 6.88 16.09 -6.56
N SER A 126 7.83 16.90 -6.11
CA SER A 126 8.36 16.86 -4.74
C SER A 126 7.29 17.07 -3.66
N ASP A 127 6.36 17.99 -3.89
CA ASP A 127 5.26 18.31 -2.99
C ASP A 127 4.23 17.17 -2.93
N VAL A 128 3.92 16.54 -4.07
CA VAL A 128 3.03 15.37 -4.14
C VAL A 128 3.63 14.16 -3.43
N LEU A 129 4.94 13.90 -3.61
CA LEU A 129 5.66 12.83 -2.91
C LEU A 129 5.73 13.09 -1.40
N LEU A 130 6.05 14.32 -0.99
CA LEU A 130 6.09 14.71 0.42
C LEU A 130 4.72 14.55 1.09
N PHE A 131 3.64 14.94 0.40
CA PHE A 131 2.27 14.74 0.88
C PHE A 131 1.94 13.25 1.03
N THR A 132 2.32 12.43 0.05
CA THR A 132 1.99 11.00 0.01
C THR A 132 2.73 10.18 1.07
N PHE A 133 4.03 10.43 1.24
CA PHE A 133 4.90 9.60 2.08
C PHE A 133 5.32 10.26 3.41
N GLY A 134 4.97 11.54 3.59
CA GLY A 134 5.36 12.34 4.75
C GLY A 134 6.80 12.84 4.67
N ALA A 135 7.15 13.72 5.61
CA ALA A 135 8.53 14.15 5.78
C ALA A 135 9.42 12.96 6.21
N PRO A 136 10.70 12.92 5.81
CA PRO A 136 11.63 11.91 6.29
C PRO A 136 11.66 11.89 7.81
N ALA A 137 11.52 10.70 8.40
CA ALA A 137 11.77 10.52 9.82
C ALA A 137 13.27 10.74 10.06
N VAL A 138 13.63 11.66 10.96
CA VAL A 138 15.00 11.85 11.42
C VAL A 138 15.38 10.64 12.27
N VAL A 139 15.82 9.56 11.64
CA VAL A 139 16.35 8.38 12.33
C VAL A 139 17.87 8.47 12.24
N GLY A 140 18.54 8.77 13.36
CA GLY A 140 20.01 8.76 13.44
C GLY A 140 20.73 10.06 13.11
N GLY A 141 20.03 11.19 12.93
CA GLY A 141 20.66 12.50 12.69
C GLY A 141 21.06 12.77 11.23
N GLU A 142 20.87 11.81 10.32
CA GLU A 142 21.02 12.03 8.88
C GLU A 142 19.68 12.46 8.26
N THR A 143 19.64 13.68 7.72
CA THR A 143 18.45 14.30 7.13
C THR A 143 18.25 13.92 5.66
N GLY A 144 18.34 12.63 5.33
CA GLY A 144 18.05 12.14 3.98
C GLY A 144 16.55 12.08 3.73
N SER A 145 16.06 12.62 2.60
CA SER A 145 14.68 12.35 2.16
C SER A 145 14.48 10.85 1.95
N ARG A 146 13.37 10.28 2.43
CA ARG A 146 13.00 8.86 2.15
C ARG A 146 12.83 8.61 0.65
N MET A 147 12.43 9.63 -0.10
CA MET A 147 12.40 9.64 -1.57
C MET A 147 12.82 11.02 -2.05
N GLN A 148 13.92 11.12 -2.79
CA GLN A 148 14.30 12.38 -3.41
C GLN A 148 13.49 12.58 -4.70
N PRO A 149 13.05 13.82 -5.02
CA PRO A 149 12.60 14.14 -6.37
C PRO A 149 13.68 13.68 -7.36
N LEU A 150 13.39 12.92 -8.41
CA LEU A 150 12.13 12.75 -9.14
C LEU A 150 11.26 11.57 -8.72
N GLY A 151 11.46 11.03 -7.53
CA GLY A 151 10.83 9.77 -7.11
C GLY A 151 11.51 8.54 -7.71
N ILE A 152 12.68 8.69 -8.33
CA ILE A 152 13.52 7.58 -8.77
C ILE A 152 14.19 6.98 -7.53
N ASP A 153 14.15 5.67 -7.37
CA ASP A 153 14.76 4.97 -6.23
C ASP A 153 16.29 4.94 -6.29
N GLY A 154 16.92 4.45 -5.22
CA GLY A 154 18.38 4.41 -5.09
C GLY A 154 19.05 3.51 -6.13
N ASP A 155 18.34 2.44 -6.53
CA ASP A 155 18.78 1.48 -7.54
C ASP A 155 18.48 1.96 -8.97
N ARG A 156 17.71 3.05 -9.12
CA ARG A 156 17.40 3.73 -10.38
C ARG A 156 16.53 2.91 -11.34
N GLU A 157 15.89 1.89 -10.81
CA GLU A 157 15.06 0.94 -11.55
C GLU A 157 13.56 1.24 -11.42
N MET A 158 13.18 2.12 -10.48
CA MET A 158 11.79 2.39 -10.17
C MET A 158 11.49 3.88 -10.08
N LEU A 159 10.44 4.30 -10.76
CA LEU A 159 9.80 5.60 -10.58
C LEU A 159 8.62 5.49 -9.62
N THR A 160 8.65 6.30 -8.58
CA THR A 160 7.57 6.44 -7.60
C THR A 160 6.82 7.76 -7.83
N CYS A 161 5.50 7.67 -7.91
CA CYS A 161 4.60 8.81 -7.99
C CYS A 161 3.60 8.76 -6.84
N GLY A 162 3.27 9.92 -6.27
CA GLY A 162 2.14 10.06 -5.36
C GLY A 162 0.87 10.44 -6.12
N LEU A 163 -0.29 10.22 -5.52
CA LEU A 163 -1.54 10.71 -6.11
C LEU A 163 -1.69 12.22 -5.85
N ASP A 164 -1.88 12.98 -6.91
CA ASP A 164 -2.06 14.42 -6.88
C ASP A 164 -3.54 14.77 -6.68
N PHE A 165 -3.92 15.06 -5.43
CA PHE A 165 -5.29 15.43 -5.05
C PHE A 165 -5.74 16.80 -5.56
N VAL A 166 -4.84 17.65 -6.05
CA VAL A 166 -5.23 18.91 -6.67
C VAL A 166 -5.84 18.67 -8.06
N HIS A 167 -5.36 17.64 -8.75
CA HIS A 167 -5.78 17.29 -10.11
C HIS A 167 -6.66 16.04 -10.18
N THR A 168 -6.76 15.27 -9.09
CA THR A 168 -7.63 14.09 -8.99
C THR A 168 -9.03 14.50 -8.51
N GLU A 169 -10.07 14.11 -9.24
CA GLU A 169 -11.45 14.34 -8.83
C GLU A 169 -11.81 13.47 -7.61
N GLU A 170 -12.71 13.98 -6.75
CA GLU A 170 -13.17 13.22 -5.58
C GLU A 170 -13.95 11.97 -6.03
N ILE A 171 -13.46 10.80 -5.63
CA ILE A 171 -14.14 9.53 -5.92
C ILE A 171 -15.21 9.29 -4.87
N THR A 172 -16.47 9.49 -5.27
CA THR A 172 -17.66 9.25 -4.45
C THR A 172 -18.52 8.13 -5.02
N GLY A 173 -19.43 7.59 -4.21
CA GLY A 173 -20.41 6.59 -4.66
C GLY A 173 -19.84 5.21 -5.02
N THR A 174 -18.54 4.98 -4.81
CA THR A 174 -17.90 3.68 -5.01
C THR A 174 -18.30 2.73 -3.88
N LYS A 175 -18.62 1.49 -4.23
CA LYS A 175 -18.87 0.40 -3.27
C LYS A 175 -17.69 -0.55 -3.21
N LEU A 176 -17.60 -1.32 -2.12
CA LEU A 176 -16.56 -2.36 -1.97
C LEU A 176 -16.57 -3.35 -3.15
N LYS A 177 -17.74 -3.76 -3.64
CA LYS A 177 -17.84 -4.65 -4.81
C LYS A 177 -17.25 -4.06 -6.09
N ASP A 178 -17.34 -2.74 -6.26
CA ASP A 178 -16.82 -2.06 -7.44
C ASP A 178 -15.29 -2.12 -7.43
N LEU A 179 -14.67 -1.98 -6.24
CA LEU A 179 -13.23 -2.17 -6.09
C LEU A 179 -12.76 -3.57 -6.53
N PHE A 180 -13.51 -4.63 -6.24
CA PHE A 180 -13.15 -5.97 -6.73
C PHE A 180 -13.25 -6.09 -8.25
N THR A 181 -14.28 -5.49 -8.85
CA THR A 181 -14.44 -5.46 -10.31
C THR A 181 -13.27 -4.74 -10.96
N TYR A 182 -12.90 -3.56 -10.45
CA TYR A 182 -11.83 -2.74 -11.03
C TYR A 182 -10.42 -3.31 -10.79
N ALA A 183 -10.22 -4.09 -9.73
CA ALA A 183 -8.96 -4.78 -9.49
C ALA A 183 -8.84 -6.12 -10.25
N ASP A 184 -9.72 -6.36 -11.24
CA ASP A 184 -9.81 -7.59 -12.04
C ASP A 184 -9.93 -8.88 -11.19
N VAL A 185 -10.66 -8.75 -10.08
CA VAL A 185 -10.83 -9.81 -9.08
C VAL A 185 -12.30 -9.92 -8.70
N ALA A 186 -13.19 -9.67 -9.65
CA ALA A 186 -14.65 -9.71 -9.46
C ALA A 186 -15.11 -11.04 -8.84
N GLY A 187 -14.42 -12.15 -9.17
CA GLY A 187 -14.67 -13.47 -8.57
C GLY A 187 -14.48 -13.52 -7.04
N MET A 188 -13.70 -12.61 -6.44
CA MET A 188 -13.52 -12.53 -4.99
C MET A 188 -14.80 -12.12 -4.25
N SER A 189 -15.73 -11.45 -4.94
CA SER A 189 -16.98 -11.01 -4.33
C SER A 189 -17.81 -12.18 -3.76
N VAL A 190 -17.69 -13.38 -4.30
CA VAL A 190 -18.41 -14.58 -3.82
C VAL A 190 -17.93 -15.08 -2.45
N TYR A 191 -16.74 -14.64 -2.02
CA TYR A 191 -16.13 -15.04 -0.74
C TYR A 191 -16.24 -13.95 0.34
N VAL A 192 -16.80 -12.79 -0.04
CA VAL A 192 -17.06 -11.68 0.88
C VAL A 192 -18.56 -11.66 1.19
N PRO A 193 -18.96 -11.57 2.46
CA PRO A 193 -20.37 -11.46 2.82
C PRO A 193 -21.08 -10.32 2.06
N SER A 194 -22.26 -10.60 1.53
CA SER A 194 -23.01 -9.64 0.69
C SER A 194 -23.29 -8.31 1.39
N ALA A 195 -23.52 -8.33 2.70
CA ALA A 195 -23.68 -7.14 3.52
C ALA A 195 -22.47 -6.19 3.49
N MET A 196 -21.26 -6.70 3.22
CA MET A 196 -20.06 -5.89 3.06
C MET A 196 -19.89 -5.34 1.65
N LEU A 197 -20.32 -6.10 0.63
CA LEU A 197 -20.12 -5.75 -0.78
C LEU A 197 -20.80 -4.43 -1.19
N ASP A 198 -21.92 -4.10 -0.55
CA ASP A 198 -22.65 -2.86 -0.81
C ASP A 198 -22.20 -1.68 0.06
N LEU A 199 -21.20 -1.86 0.93
CA LEU A 199 -20.65 -0.78 1.74
C LEU A 199 -19.98 0.27 0.86
N ALA A 200 -20.32 1.53 1.12
CA ALA A 200 -19.70 2.67 0.48
C ALA A 200 -18.24 2.80 0.93
N VAL A 201 -17.37 3.16 0.00
CA VAL A 201 -15.96 3.42 0.23
C VAL A 201 -15.57 4.72 -0.47
N THR A 202 -14.69 5.50 0.16
CA THR A 202 -14.28 6.82 -0.35
C THR A 202 -12.77 6.88 -0.40
N LEU A 203 -12.19 7.32 -1.52
CA LEU A 203 -10.74 7.41 -1.64
C LEU A 203 -10.19 8.39 -0.59
N THR A 204 -9.23 7.93 0.21
CA THR A 204 -8.59 8.78 1.23
C THR A 204 -7.47 9.60 0.62
N ASN A 205 -7.13 10.71 1.25
CA ASN A 205 -5.99 11.52 0.83
C ASN A 205 -4.61 10.98 1.29
N LYS A 206 -4.49 9.70 1.64
CA LYS A 206 -3.29 9.17 2.30
C LYS A 206 -2.68 7.99 1.55
N ARG A 207 -1.35 8.07 1.35
CA ARG A 207 -0.49 6.94 0.92
C ARG A 207 -0.92 6.30 -0.42
N ASN A 208 -1.58 7.04 -1.29
CA ASN A 208 -1.92 6.57 -2.63
C ASN A 208 -0.72 6.82 -3.55
N ALA A 209 -0.28 5.77 -4.23
CA ALA A 209 0.95 5.83 -4.99
C ALA A 209 0.93 4.90 -6.19
N LEU A 210 1.78 5.23 -7.15
CA LEU A 210 2.09 4.42 -8.31
C LEU A 210 3.60 4.16 -8.33
N TRP A 211 3.98 2.91 -8.55
CA TRP A 211 5.35 2.50 -8.77
C TRP A 211 5.47 1.91 -10.17
N PHE A 212 6.39 2.44 -10.97
CA PHE A 212 6.68 1.97 -12.31
C PHE A 212 8.12 1.46 -12.39
N VAL A 213 8.29 0.19 -12.77
CA VAL A 213 9.58 -0.51 -12.83
C VAL A 213 9.83 -0.94 -14.28
N PRO A 214 10.53 -0.15 -15.10
CA PRO A 214 10.73 -0.45 -16.52
C PRO A 214 11.47 -1.78 -16.77
N VAL A 215 12.53 -2.04 -16.00
CA VAL A 215 13.40 -3.23 -16.13
C VAL A 215 12.70 -4.56 -15.82
N SER A 216 11.58 -4.54 -15.11
CA SER A 216 10.82 -5.72 -14.70
C SER A 216 9.56 -5.83 -15.57
N ASP A 217 9.74 -6.04 -16.87
CA ASP A 217 8.64 -6.15 -17.84
C ASP A 217 7.67 -4.95 -17.81
N LYS A 218 8.20 -3.75 -17.57
CA LYS A 218 7.42 -2.51 -17.43
C LYS A 218 6.35 -2.58 -16.34
N ARG A 219 6.57 -3.35 -15.26
CA ARG A 219 5.59 -3.54 -14.18
C ARG A 219 5.13 -2.21 -13.57
N VAL A 220 3.81 -2.03 -13.51
CA VAL A 220 3.15 -0.92 -12.81
C VAL A 220 2.39 -1.47 -11.61
N ASN A 221 2.62 -0.90 -10.43
CA ASN A 221 1.85 -1.18 -9.22
C ASN A 221 1.13 0.09 -8.79
N ILE A 222 -0.19 0.03 -8.65
CA ILE A 222 -1.00 1.13 -8.10
C ILE A 222 -1.51 0.70 -6.74
N ARG A 223 -1.37 1.57 -5.74
CA ARG A 223 -1.99 1.43 -4.43
C ARG A 223 -2.95 2.60 -4.22
N LEU A 224 -4.22 2.27 -4.07
CA LEU A 224 -5.25 3.21 -3.61
C LEU A 224 -5.79 2.75 -2.25
N GLN A 225 -6.06 3.69 -1.35
CA GLN A 225 -6.59 3.47 -0.02
C GLN A 225 -7.91 4.19 0.11
N PHE A 226 -8.98 3.42 0.29
CA PHE A 226 -10.32 3.91 0.51
C PHE A 226 -10.71 3.78 1.97
N GLN A 227 -11.43 4.74 2.52
CA GLN A 227 -12.04 4.63 3.84
C GLN A 227 -13.42 4.01 3.70
N MET A 228 -13.75 3.10 4.62
CA MET A 228 -15.07 2.50 4.75
C MET A 228 -15.73 3.07 6.01
N PRO A 229 -16.55 4.14 5.91
CA PRO A 229 -17.06 4.87 7.06
C PRO A 229 -18.04 4.04 7.91
N ILE A 230 -18.75 3.09 7.29
CA ILE A 230 -19.66 2.17 7.97
C ILE A 230 -19.03 0.79 7.92
N PHE A 231 -18.64 0.26 9.08
CA PHE A 231 -18.01 -1.05 9.18
C PHE A 231 -18.71 -2.01 10.15
N ASP A 232 -19.94 -1.68 10.59
CA ASP A 232 -20.75 -2.55 11.45
C ASP A 232 -20.96 -3.95 10.86
N PRO A 233 -21.20 -4.15 9.54
CA PRO A 233 -21.30 -5.51 9.01
C PRO A 233 -20.04 -6.33 9.22
N LEU A 234 -18.86 -5.71 9.11
CA LEU A 234 -17.59 -6.38 9.37
C LEU A 234 -17.39 -6.62 10.87
N GLN A 235 -17.72 -5.65 11.73
CA GLN A 235 -17.69 -5.84 13.18
C GLN A 235 -18.61 -6.99 13.62
N ASN A 236 -19.82 -7.06 13.07
CA ASN A 236 -20.81 -8.10 13.39
C ASN A 236 -20.36 -9.49 12.91
N LEU A 237 -19.79 -9.57 11.70
CA LEU A 237 -19.20 -10.81 11.17
C LEU A 237 -18.12 -11.38 12.11
N LEU A 238 -17.30 -10.49 12.68
CA LEU A 238 -16.17 -10.87 13.53
C LEU A 238 -16.56 -11.04 15.00
N ALA A 239 -17.62 -10.42 15.47
CA ALA A 239 -17.99 -10.40 16.89
C ALA A 239 -18.21 -11.82 17.45
N ASP A 240 -18.77 -12.72 16.65
CA ASP A 240 -19.10 -14.08 17.09
C ASP A 240 -17.86 -14.97 17.23
N CYS A 241 -16.86 -14.79 16.37
CA CYS A 241 -15.65 -15.62 16.31
C CYS A 241 -14.43 -15.01 16.99
N LEU A 242 -14.36 -13.68 17.07
CA LEU A 242 -13.29 -12.88 17.65
C LEU A 242 -13.85 -11.99 18.77
N LYS A 243 -14.52 -12.61 19.74
CA LYS A 243 -15.12 -11.92 20.89
C LYS A 243 -14.11 -11.00 21.55
N GLY A 244 -14.52 -9.75 21.85
CA GLY A 244 -13.65 -8.74 22.45
C GLY A 244 -12.80 -7.94 21.45
N LEU A 245 -12.81 -8.28 20.16
CA LEU A 245 -12.26 -7.44 19.09
C LEU A 245 -13.23 -6.29 18.77
N THR A 246 -12.73 -5.07 18.81
CA THR A 246 -13.47 -3.85 18.47
C THR A 246 -12.77 -3.11 17.34
N LEU A 247 -13.49 -2.87 16.26
CA LEU A 247 -13.03 -2.07 15.13
C LEU A 247 -13.20 -0.59 15.44
N LYS A 248 -12.18 0.21 15.16
CA LYS A 248 -12.17 1.67 15.36
C LYS A 248 -12.26 2.42 14.03
N ALA A 249 -11.65 1.87 12.99
CA ALA A 249 -11.73 2.38 11.63
C ALA A 249 -11.37 1.26 10.65
N THR A 250 -11.89 1.34 9.43
CA THR A 250 -11.58 0.39 8.36
C THR A 250 -11.23 1.13 7.09
N ASP A 251 -10.09 0.77 6.50
CA ASP A 251 -9.62 1.23 5.20
C ASP A 251 -9.49 0.02 4.26
N VAL A 252 -9.87 0.16 3.00
CA VAL A 252 -9.72 -0.86 1.96
C VAL A 252 -8.57 -0.46 1.06
N ILE A 253 -7.59 -1.35 0.88
CA ILE A 253 -6.48 -1.18 -0.05
C ILE A 253 -6.84 -1.87 -1.36
N PHE A 254 -6.80 -1.10 -2.44
CA PHE A 254 -7.02 -1.54 -3.81
C PHE A 254 -5.83 -2.39 -4.32
N ARG A 255 -5.66 -3.55 -3.69
CA ARG A 255 -4.66 -4.59 -4.01
C ARG A 255 -5.07 -5.96 -3.45
N LYS A 256 -6.38 -6.17 -3.17
CA LYS A 256 -7.00 -7.32 -2.48
C LYS A 256 -6.90 -7.35 -0.94
N GLN A 257 -6.49 -6.28 -0.28
CA GLN A 257 -6.28 -6.28 1.18
C GLN A 257 -7.09 -5.17 1.87
N THR A 258 -7.67 -5.46 3.03
CA THR A 258 -8.32 -4.47 3.90
C THR A 258 -7.43 -4.18 5.09
N LEU A 259 -7.23 -2.92 5.48
CA LEU A 259 -6.54 -2.53 6.70
C LEU A 259 -7.55 -2.02 7.74
N ILE A 260 -7.41 -2.46 8.98
CA ILE A 260 -8.37 -2.14 10.03
C ILE A 260 -7.61 -1.66 11.25
N ASN A 261 -7.97 -0.50 11.78
CA ASN A 261 -7.53 -0.09 13.11
C ASN A 261 -8.47 -0.73 14.12
N CYS A 262 -7.95 -1.51 15.04
CA CYS A 262 -8.75 -2.24 16.00
C CYS A 262 -8.09 -2.30 17.38
N SER A 263 -8.86 -2.78 18.34
CA SER A 263 -8.38 -3.09 19.68
C SER A 263 -9.00 -4.37 20.18
N VAL A 264 -8.30 -5.08 21.04
CA VAL A 264 -8.89 -6.18 21.81
C VAL A 264 -8.89 -5.82 23.29
N LYS A 265 -9.92 -6.26 24.01
CA LYS A 265 -10.03 -6.05 25.45
C LYS A 265 -10.17 -7.38 26.18
N ALA A 266 -9.26 -7.63 27.13
CA ALA A 266 -9.32 -8.76 28.07
C ALA A 266 -8.97 -8.25 29.47
N ASP A 267 -9.78 -8.57 30.49
CA ASP A 267 -9.57 -8.19 31.90
C ASP A 267 -9.16 -6.72 32.12
N ASN A 268 -9.85 -5.78 31.47
CA ASN A 268 -9.56 -4.34 31.50
C ASN A 268 -8.26 -3.89 30.83
N GLN A 269 -7.48 -4.80 30.25
CA GLN A 269 -6.34 -4.46 29.40
C GLN A 269 -6.81 -4.31 27.94
N GLU A 270 -6.61 -3.11 27.38
CA GLU A 270 -6.87 -2.84 25.96
C GLU A 270 -5.56 -2.85 25.19
N VAL A 271 -5.51 -3.64 24.12
CA VAL A 271 -4.37 -3.67 23.18
C VAL A 271 -4.84 -3.07 21.87
N SER A 272 -4.25 -1.93 21.48
CA SER A 272 -4.50 -1.27 20.19
C SER A 272 -3.55 -1.80 19.12
N MET A 273 -4.08 -2.02 17.92
CA MET A 273 -3.38 -2.66 16.81
C MET A 273 -3.94 -2.23 15.45
N VAL A 274 -3.20 -2.56 14.40
CA VAL A 274 -3.64 -2.50 13.01
C VAL A 274 -3.70 -3.94 12.49
N ALA A 275 -4.80 -4.33 11.87
CA ALA A 275 -4.96 -5.64 11.24
C ALA A 275 -5.04 -5.49 9.72
N GLY A 276 -4.24 -6.24 8.98
CA GLY A 276 -4.51 -6.57 7.59
C GLY A 276 -5.50 -7.73 7.53
N VAL A 277 -6.57 -7.59 6.75
CA VAL A 277 -7.60 -8.61 6.52
C VAL A 277 -7.62 -8.98 5.05
N GLU A 278 -7.46 -10.26 4.79
CA GLU A 278 -7.50 -10.85 3.46
C GLU A 278 -8.59 -11.92 3.41
N PHE A 279 -9.46 -11.81 2.42
CA PHE A 279 -10.51 -12.80 2.14
C PHE A 279 -9.98 -13.78 1.10
N SER A 280 -10.25 -15.07 1.30
CA SER A 280 -9.88 -16.16 0.41
C SER A 280 -11.06 -17.15 0.29
N PRO A 281 -11.05 -18.07 -0.69
CA PRO A 281 -12.20 -18.95 -0.94
C PRO A 281 -12.72 -19.73 0.27
N SER A 282 -11.85 -20.06 1.21
CA SER A 282 -12.14 -20.92 2.36
C SER A 282 -11.75 -20.29 3.69
N THR A 283 -11.11 -19.12 3.68
CA THR A 283 -10.52 -18.52 4.89
C THR A 283 -10.59 -16.99 4.88
N ILE A 284 -10.57 -16.42 6.08
CA ILE A 284 -10.33 -14.99 6.33
C ILE A 284 -9.07 -14.90 7.17
N ASN A 285 -8.02 -14.29 6.61
CA ASN A 285 -6.73 -14.16 7.25
C ASN A 285 -6.57 -12.77 7.85
N PHE A 286 -6.11 -12.73 9.09
CA PHE A 286 -5.75 -11.52 9.81
C PHE A 286 -4.25 -11.52 10.07
N THR A 287 -3.59 -10.39 9.82
CA THR A 287 -2.21 -10.13 10.25
C THR A 287 -2.20 -8.87 11.09
N PHE A 288 -1.82 -8.97 12.36
CA PHE A 288 -1.87 -7.88 13.31
C PHE A 288 -0.49 -7.28 13.57
N LEU A 289 -0.46 -5.95 13.62
CA LEU A 289 0.68 -5.13 14.01
C LEU A 289 0.29 -4.30 15.24
N PHE A 290 1.10 -4.37 16.29
CA PHE A 290 0.76 -3.79 17.58
C PHE A 290 1.19 -2.33 17.68
N ILE A 291 0.29 -1.48 18.22
CA ILE A 291 0.57 -0.08 18.53
C ILE A 291 0.85 0.08 20.04
N SER A 292 0.12 -0.65 20.88
CA SER A 292 0.30 -0.60 22.34
C SER A 292 1.69 -1.07 22.76
N SER A 293 2.26 -0.41 23.78
CA SER A 293 3.43 -0.89 24.48
C SER A 293 3.11 -2.19 25.24
N ASN A 294 3.92 -3.22 25.08
CA ASN A 294 3.79 -4.52 25.77
C ASN A 294 2.44 -5.25 25.51
N PRO A 295 2.11 -5.56 24.25
CA PRO A 295 0.82 -6.14 23.88
C PRO A 295 0.65 -7.61 24.33
N LEU A 296 1.74 -8.32 24.64
CA LEU A 296 1.75 -9.78 24.80
C LEU A 296 0.72 -10.29 25.82
N THR A 297 0.71 -9.76 27.04
CA THR A 297 -0.20 -10.24 28.10
C THR A 297 -1.66 -10.09 27.72
N GLY A 298 -2.05 -8.93 27.16
CA GLY A 298 -3.43 -8.70 26.72
C GLY A 298 -3.84 -9.62 25.57
N ILE A 299 -2.92 -9.89 24.63
CA ILE A 299 -3.16 -10.82 23.51
C ILE A 299 -3.30 -12.25 23.99
N LEU A 300 -2.42 -12.74 24.88
CA LEU A 300 -2.52 -14.10 25.40
C LEU A 300 -3.83 -14.32 26.14
N LYS A 301 -4.25 -13.38 26.99
CA LYS A 301 -5.55 -13.43 27.68
C LYS A 301 -6.72 -13.45 26.71
N TRP A 302 -6.68 -12.59 25.71
CA TRP A 302 -7.71 -12.54 24.69
C TRP A 302 -7.79 -13.87 23.91
N LEU A 303 -6.67 -14.38 23.40
CA LEU A 303 -6.63 -15.65 22.68
C LEU A 303 -7.09 -16.84 23.54
N SER A 304 -6.68 -16.88 24.82
CA SER A 304 -7.12 -17.88 25.82
C SER A 304 -8.65 -17.90 25.93
N SER A 305 -9.26 -16.70 26.01
CA SER A 305 -10.72 -16.57 26.08
C SER A 305 -11.43 -17.03 24.80
N LEU A 306 -10.81 -16.86 23.62
CA LEU A 306 -11.39 -17.29 22.34
C LEU A 306 -11.42 -18.81 22.21
N ILE A 307 -10.41 -19.50 22.74
CA ILE A 307 -10.32 -20.96 22.68
C ILE A 307 -10.91 -21.66 23.90
N GLY A 308 -11.28 -20.91 24.94
CA GLY A 308 -11.78 -21.47 26.20
C GLY A 308 -10.72 -22.23 26.98
N ASP A 309 -9.45 -21.80 26.88
CA ASP A 309 -8.32 -22.43 27.53
C ASP A 309 -7.53 -21.40 28.33
N GLU A 310 -7.74 -21.39 29.64
CA GLU A 310 -7.08 -20.48 30.57
C GLU A 310 -5.58 -20.78 30.74
N THR A 311 -5.10 -21.94 30.28
CA THR A 311 -3.71 -22.37 30.50
C THR A 311 -2.72 -21.77 29.50
N LEU A 312 -3.18 -21.21 28.38
CA LEU A 312 -2.30 -20.68 27.33
C LEU A 312 -1.37 -19.57 27.86
N GLU A 313 -1.90 -18.65 28.69
CA GLU A 313 -1.09 -17.59 29.30
C GLU A 313 0.00 -18.18 30.19
N ASP A 314 -0.36 -19.16 31.03
CA ASP A 314 0.57 -19.83 31.95
C ASP A 314 1.63 -20.65 31.21
N ILE A 315 1.26 -21.32 30.12
CA ILE A 315 2.21 -22.07 29.28
C ILE A 315 3.26 -21.13 28.71
N VAL A 316 2.84 -20.05 28.05
CA VAL A 316 3.78 -19.09 27.45
C VAL A 316 4.61 -18.40 28.52
N LYS A 317 4.00 -17.99 29.64
CA LYS A 317 4.75 -17.40 30.77
C LYS A 317 5.71 -18.37 31.41
N SER A 318 5.37 -19.65 31.54
CA SER A 318 6.25 -20.66 32.13
C SER A 318 7.50 -20.89 31.28
N ILE A 319 7.37 -20.76 29.96
CA ILE A 319 8.48 -20.88 29.01
C ILE A 319 9.34 -19.62 29.05
N LEU A 320 8.72 -18.44 28.99
CA LEU A 320 9.43 -17.16 29.00
C LEU A 320 10.08 -16.85 30.35
N ASN A 321 9.53 -17.36 31.46
CA ASN A 321 10.02 -17.13 32.82
C ASN A 321 10.65 -18.38 33.46
N LYS A 322 11.13 -19.32 32.66
CA LYS A 322 11.76 -20.55 33.17
C LYS A 322 13.13 -20.20 33.79
N GLU A 323 13.16 -19.93 35.11
CA GLU A 323 14.19 -20.29 36.12
C GLU A 323 14.35 -19.31 37.31
N ASN A 324 14.94 -19.86 38.38
CA ASN A 324 15.20 -19.29 39.70
C ASN A 324 16.19 -18.12 39.66
N ASP A 325 15.82 -17.00 40.29
CA ASP A 325 16.60 -15.78 40.59
C ASP A 325 17.29 -15.02 39.42
N THR A 326 17.54 -15.64 38.26
CA THR A 326 18.16 -14.99 37.10
C THR A 326 17.34 -15.23 35.83
N LYS A 327 16.74 -14.17 35.27
CA LYS A 327 15.99 -14.28 34.00
C LYS A 327 16.94 -14.56 32.84
N VAL A 328 16.91 -15.78 32.31
CA VAL A 328 17.62 -16.17 31.09
C VAL A 328 17.12 -15.38 29.88
N LEU A 329 15.82 -15.06 29.88
CA LEU A 329 15.11 -14.31 28.85
C LEU A 329 14.59 -12.99 29.44
N PRO A 330 15.47 -11.97 29.62
CA PRO A 330 15.12 -10.74 30.34
C PRO A 330 14.03 -9.92 29.65
N ASP A 331 14.10 -9.80 28.32
CA ASP A 331 13.19 -8.98 27.53
C ASP A 331 12.57 -9.77 26.38
N PHE A 332 11.28 -9.54 26.14
CA PHE A 332 10.53 -10.12 25.05
C PHE A 332 9.56 -9.10 24.44
N THR A 333 9.37 -9.18 23.12
CA THR A 333 8.48 -8.30 22.36
C THR A 333 7.66 -9.14 21.39
N LEU A 334 6.33 -8.99 21.43
CA LEU A 334 5.45 -9.59 20.43
C LEU A 334 5.65 -8.86 19.09
N ARG A 335 6.10 -9.59 18.07
CA ARG A 335 6.40 -9.05 16.74
C ARG A 335 5.23 -9.15 15.77
N GLY A 336 4.53 -10.27 15.82
CA GLY A 336 3.42 -10.54 14.91
C GLY A 336 2.38 -11.45 15.54
N LEU A 337 1.16 -11.33 15.05
CA LEU A 337 0.07 -12.25 15.30
C LEU A 337 -0.68 -12.45 13.99
N THR A 338 -0.95 -13.70 13.65
CA THR A 338 -1.83 -14.08 12.56
C THR A 338 -3.00 -14.86 13.12
N ILE A 339 -4.20 -14.60 12.59
CA ILE A 339 -5.40 -15.37 12.90
C ILE A 339 -6.03 -15.78 11.59
N GLU A 340 -6.36 -17.06 11.46
CA GLU A 340 -7.12 -17.59 10.35
C GLU A 340 -8.51 -17.97 10.84
N LEU A 341 -9.54 -17.47 10.15
CA LEU A 341 -10.90 -17.95 10.30
C LEU A 341 -11.26 -18.86 9.12
N SER A 342 -11.89 -20.00 9.39
CA SER A 342 -12.46 -20.85 8.36
C SER A 342 -13.84 -20.33 7.94
N ALA A 343 -14.00 -20.15 6.63
CA ALA A 343 -15.25 -19.78 5.95
C ALA A 343 -15.79 -20.92 5.06
N LEU A 344 -15.20 -22.13 5.16
CA LEU A 344 -15.53 -23.28 4.28
C LEU A 344 -17.01 -23.68 4.28
N LYS A 345 -17.68 -23.59 5.43
CA LYS A 345 -19.07 -24.01 5.56
C LYS A 345 -20.04 -22.89 5.17
N ASP A 346 -19.72 -21.67 5.58
CA ASP A 346 -20.55 -20.49 5.40
C ASP A 346 -19.68 -19.22 5.61
N PRO A 347 -19.54 -18.35 4.59
CA PRO A 347 -18.76 -17.13 4.70
C PRO A 347 -19.37 -16.10 5.65
N THR A 348 -20.65 -16.24 6.02
CA THR A 348 -21.34 -15.33 6.95
C THR A 348 -21.18 -15.73 8.42
N THR A 349 -20.69 -16.94 8.69
CA THR A 349 -20.46 -17.45 10.05
C THR A 349 -19.06 -18.07 10.21
N PRO A 350 -18.00 -17.27 9.97
CA PRO A 350 -16.63 -17.77 10.02
C PRO A 350 -16.28 -18.26 11.44
N ARG A 351 -15.36 -19.23 11.53
CA ARG A 351 -14.94 -19.82 12.81
C ARG A 351 -13.44 -19.76 12.96
N LEU A 352 -12.95 -19.53 14.18
CA LEU A 352 -11.52 -19.57 14.46
C LEU A 352 -10.92 -20.93 14.05
N SER A 353 -10.04 -20.90 13.04
CA SER A 353 -9.36 -22.07 12.47
C SER A 353 -8.01 -22.26 13.15
N SER A 354 -7.19 -21.21 13.12
CA SER A 354 -5.85 -21.21 13.70
C SER A 354 -5.44 -19.80 14.14
N PHE A 355 -4.41 -19.73 14.98
CA PHE A 355 -3.67 -18.50 15.21
C PHE A 355 -2.21 -18.82 15.46
N ALA A 356 -1.33 -17.90 15.08
CA ALA A 356 0.09 -17.98 15.36
C ALA A 356 0.62 -16.62 15.80
N PHE A 357 1.63 -16.61 16.65
CA PHE A 357 2.29 -15.38 17.05
C PHE A 357 3.78 -15.58 17.23
N ASP A 358 4.52 -14.51 16.98
CA ASP A 358 5.97 -14.48 17.04
C ASP A 358 6.42 -13.55 18.15
N ILE A 359 7.25 -14.07 19.04
CA ILE A 359 7.84 -13.34 20.16
C ILE A 359 9.33 -13.24 19.89
N GLU A 360 9.82 -12.03 19.72
CA GLU A 360 11.26 -11.78 19.80
C GLU A 360 11.68 -11.84 21.26
N VAL A 361 12.69 -12.64 21.56
CA VAL A 361 13.22 -12.82 22.90
C VAL A 361 14.71 -12.54 22.89
N SER A 362 15.14 -11.68 23.81
CA SER A 362 16.55 -11.50 24.10
C SER A 362 17.01 -12.55 25.11
N ALA A 363 18.20 -13.09 24.92
CA ALA A 363 18.81 -14.02 25.85
C ALA A 363 20.23 -13.60 26.22
N ASN A 364 20.55 -13.76 27.50
CA ASN A 364 21.90 -13.58 28.03
C ASN A 364 22.63 -14.94 28.09
N LEU A 365 22.74 -15.61 26.94
CA LEU A 365 23.38 -16.91 26.83
C LEU A 365 24.77 -16.79 26.17
N GLY A 366 25.72 -17.59 26.65
CA GLY A 366 27.07 -17.65 26.09
C GLY A 366 27.84 -16.34 26.25
N ILE A 367 28.33 -15.79 25.12
CA ILE A 367 29.01 -14.49 25.07
C ILE A 367 28.05 -13.29 24.99
N GLY A 368 26.73 -13.55 24.93
CA GLY A 368 25.71 -12.51 24.94
C GLY A 368 25.74 -11.72 26.26
N SER A 369 25.51 -10.42 26.18
CA SER A 369 25.40 -9.54 27.35
C SER A 369 24.19 -8.62 27.21
N SER A 370 23.79 -7.95 28.27
CA SER A 370 22.68 -6.98 28.21
C SER A 370 22.91 -5.85 27.20
N LYS A 371 24.16 -5.55 26.82
CA LYS A 371 24.48 -4.55 25.78
C LYS A 371 24.44 -5.11 24.36
N ASN A 372 24.64 -6.42 24.21
CA ASN A 372 24.62 -7.14 22.94
C ASN A 372 23.94 -8.50 23.17
N PRO A 373 22.61 -8.51 23.39
CA PRO A 373 21.91 -9.74 23.68
C PRO A 373 21.85 -10.62 22.43
N VAL A 374 21.82 -11.94 22.63
CA VAL A 374 21.47 -12.85 21.53
C VAL A 374 19.95 -12.77 21.35
N ILE A 375 19.49 -12.61 20.12
CA ILE A 375 18.07 -12.47 19.80
C ILE A 375 17.56 -13.76 19.16
N PHE A 376 16.46 -14.27 19.69
CA PHE A 376 15.75 -15.44 19.18
C PHE A 376 14.33 -15.04 18.78
N LEU A 377 13.76 -15.77 17.83
CA LEU A 377 12.34 -15.67 17.49
C LEU A 377 11.66 -16.95 17.96
N VAL A 378 10.72 -16.79 18.90
CA VAL A 378 9.89 -17.88 19.39
C VAL A 378 8.53 -17.77 18.74
N SER A 379 8.17 -18.75 17.94
CA SER A 379 6.89 -18.83 17.24
C SER A 379 5.98 -19.83 17.94
N TYR A 380 4.77 -19.41 18.26
CA TYR A 380 3.70 -20.28 18.70
C TYR A 380 2.66 -20.42 17.58
N ASN A 381 2.15 -21.63 17.37
CA ASN A 381 1.08 -21.88 16.42
C ASN A 381 0.07 -22.87 17.03
N ARG A 382 -1.22 -22.55 16.94
CA ARG A 382 -2.32 -23.45 17.26
C ARG A 382 -3.24 -23.60 16.07
N ASN A 383 -3.55 -24.86 15.73
CA ASN A 383 -4.55 -25.21 14.73
C ASN A 383 -5.67 -26.06 15.37
N SER A 384 -6.93 -25.72 15.09
CA SER A 384 -8.10 -26.49 15.53
C SER A 384 -8.14 -27.92 14.96
N PHE A 385 -7.55 -28.17 13.80
CA PHE A 385 -7.55 -29.48 13.14
C PHE A 385 -6.61 -30.51 13.80
N SER A 386 -5.46 -30.06 14.34
CA SER A 386 -4.49 -30.94 15.00
C SER A 386 -4.88 -31.30 16.44
N GLY A 387 -5.83 -30.56 17.03
CA GLY A 387 -6.13 -30.61 18.46
C GLY A 387 -4.94 -30.10 19.31
N GLY A 388 -5.16 -30.04 20.63
CA GLY A 388 -4.12 -29.72 21.61
C GLY A 388 -3.85 -28.23 21.85
N LEU A 389 -2.80 -27.98 22.64
CA LEU A 389 -2.39 -26.67 23.17
C LEU A 389 -1.55 -25.84 22.19
N GLY A 390 -1.40 -26.28 20.93
CA GLY A 390 -0.49 -25.70 19.96
C GLY A 390 0.97 -26.16 20.11
N THR A 391 1.82 -25.65 19.24
CA THR A 391 3.26 -25.94 19.18
C THR A 391 4.03 -24.65 19.32
N LEU A 392 5.09 -24.68 20.12
CA LEU A 392 6.05 -23.59 20.26
C LEU A 392 7.40 -24.06 19.71
N ALA A 393 8.03 -23.24 18.86
CA ALA A 393 9.32 -23.50 18.23
C ALA A 393 10.18 -22.22 18.24
N GLY A 394 11.51 -22.37 18.33
CA GLY A 394 12.45 -21.24 18.36
C GLY A 394 13.90 -21.69 18.43
#